data_AF-A0A8C0J4X7-F1
#
_entry.id   AF-A0A8C0J4X7-F1
#
_cell.length_a   1.000
_cell.length_b   1.000
_cell.length_c   1.000
_cell.angle_alpha   90.00
_cell.angle_beta   90.00
_cell.angle_gamma   90.00
#
_symmetry.space_group_name_H-M   'P 1'
#
loop_
_entity.id
_entity.type
_entity.pdbx_description
1 polymer ?
#
loop_
_entity_poly.entity_id
_entity_poly.type
_entity_poly.pdbx_seq_one_letter_code
_entity_poly.pdbx_strand_id
1 'polypeptide(L)'
;MGSFPSLPAQAPSFAHASWGSSRGRGEPAAWLVTRVSMAFLSRRLSLLLTQVNRAVQQRHFSITGACSAIQKLTRVRVVDNSALGSTPYHRPPKCIHVYNKTGVGKVGDKILLAIKGEKKKALIVGHRMPGPCMTPRFDSNNVVLIEDNGNPTGTRIKTPIPLILRKREGEFSKVLAIAQHLV
;
A
#
# COMPACT_ATOMS: atom_id res chain seq x y z
N MET A 1 38.72 38.02 4.99
CA MET A 1 40.10 37.75 4.55
C MET A 1 40.62 36.56 5.35
N GLY A 2 41.18 35.54 4.69
CA GLY A 2 41.62 34.27 5.29
C GLY A 2 40.81 33.08 4.76
N SER A 3 40.90 32.71 3.47
CA SER A 3 41.95 31.89 2.83
C SER A 3 41.85 30.40 3.19
N PHE A 4 41.01 29.67 2.45
CA PHE A 4 41.02 28.20 2.37
C PHE A 4 42.10 27.72 1.39
N PRO A 5 42.91 26.71 1.73
CA PRO A 5 43.83 26.11 0.77
C PRO A 5 43.16 24.99 -0.04
N SER A 6 43.43 25.06 -1.34
CA SER A 6 43.13 24.13 -2.43
C SER A 6 44.05 22.89 -2.44
N LEU A 7 43.54 21.75 -2.90
CA LEU A 7 44.32 20.72 -3.62
C LEU A 7 43.40 19.92 -4.57
N PRO A 8 43.73 19.78 -5.87
CA PRO A 8 42.94 19.04 -6.86
C PRO A 8 43.40 17.59 -7.04
N ALA A 9 42.46 16.65 -7.17
CA ALA A 9 42.72 15.27 -7.59
C ALA A 9 42.51 15.15 -9.11
N GLN A 10 43.59 14.83 -9.82
CA GLN A 10 43.61 14.48 -11.24
C GLN A 10 43.21 13.01 -11.42
N ALA A 11 42.44 12.71 -12.48
CA ALA A 11 42.26 11.36 -13.01
C ALA A 11 42.41 11.39 -14.54
N PRO A 12 43.00 10.34 -15.16
CA PRO A 12 43.64 10.44 -16.46
C PRO A 12 42.71 10.29 -17.67
N SER A 13 43.13 10.99 -18.72
CA SER A 13 42.69 10.97 -20.11
C SER A 13 42.79 9.58 -20.77
N PHE A 14 41.68 9.11 -21.34
CA PHE A 14 41.69 7.97 -22.27
C PHE A 14 41.72 8.44 -23.72
N ALA A 15 42.62 7.81 -24.47
CA ALA A 15 43.10 8.18 -25.78
C ALA A 15 42.10 7.93 -26.92
N HIS A 16 42.21 8.80 -27.91
CA HIS A 16 41.59 8.75 -29.22
C HIS A 16 42.30 7.72 -30.11
N ALA A 17 41.64 6.61 -30.44
CA ALA A 17 42.17 5.60 -31.35
C ALA A 17 41.70 5.86 -32.80
N SER A 18 42.67 6.20 -33.63
CA SER A 18 42.58 6.44 -35.07
C SER A 18 42.15 5.19 -35.86
N TRP A 19 41.27 5.40 -36.86
CA TRP A 19 40.84 4.39 -37.82
C TRP A 19 41.86 4.21 -38.94
N GLY A 20 42.49 3.04 -38.98
CA GLY A 20 43.36 2.59 -40.08
C GLY A 20 42.58 1.74 -41.08
N SER A 21 42.62 2.16 -42.35
CA SER A 21 42.06 1.47 -43.51
C SER A 21 42.97 0.32 -43.97
N SER A 22 42.41 -0.86 -44.26
CA SER A 22 43.07 -1.90 -45.07
C SER A 22 42.06 -2.71 -45.87
N ARG A 23 42.34 -2.81 -47.18
CA ARG A 23 41.58 -3.55 -48.19
C ARG A 23 41.93 -5.03 -48.11
N GLY A 24 40.93 -5.91 -48.22
CA GLY A 24 41.13 -7.34 -48.44
C GLY A 24 39.96 -7.92 -49.22
N ARG A 25 40.19 -8.16 -50.52
CA ARG A 25 39.31 -8.91 -51.42
C ARG A 25 39.28 -10.39 -51.05
N GLY A 26 38.12 -11.03 -51.21
CA GLY A 26 38.02 -12.48 -51.26
C GLY A 26 36.62 -12.99 -50.92
N GLU A 27 35.71 -12.99 -51.90
CA GLU A 27 34.56 -13.90 -51.86
C GLU A 27 35.01 -15.31 -52.26
N PRO A 28 34.47 -16.35 -51.60
CA PRO A 28 33.82 -17.37 -52.43
C PRO A 28 32.36 -17.63 -52.01
N ALA A 29 31.52 -17.64 -53.05
CA ALA A 29 30.11 -17.96 -53.05
C ALA A 29 29.85 -19.43 -52.64
N ALA A 30 29.63 -19.69 -51.35
CA ALA A 30 29.20 -21.02 -50.89
C ALA A 30 28.42 -21.02 -49.56
N TRP A 31 27.82 -19.89 -49.16
CA TRP A 31 27.12 -19.77 -47.87
C TRP A 31 25.70 -19.20 -47.95
N LEU A 32 25.15 -19.02 -49.16
CA LEU A 32 23.86 -18.36 -49.33
C LEU A 32 22.63 -19.28 -49.20
N VAL A 33 22.80 -20.59 -48.96
CA VAL A 33 21.65 -21.51 -48.83
C VAL A 33 21.38 -21.92 -47.38
N THR A 34 22.35 -21.78 -46.47
CA THR A 34 22.21 -22.30 -45.09
C THR A 34 21.92 -21.24 -44.02
N ARG A 35 21.74 -19.96 -44.39
CA ARG A 35 21.43 -18.88 -43.42
C ARG A 35 19.98 -18.40 -43.40
N VAL A 36 19.17 -18.81 -44.39
CA VAL A 36 17.73 -18.48 -44.40
C VAL A 36 16.93 -19.51 -43.58
N SER A 37 17.40 -20.76 -43.46
CA SER A 37 16.63 -21.83 -42.82
C SER A 37 16.60 -21.77 -41.28
N MET A 38 17.60 -21.16 -40.62
CA MET A 38 17.65 -21.05 -39.15
C MET A 38 17.11 -19.73 -38.58
N ALA A 39 16.78 -18.73 -39.42
CA ALA A 39 16.21 -17.46 -38.95
C ALA A 39 14.67 -17.48 -38.91
N PHE A 40 14.04 -18.34 -39.70
CA PHE A 40 12.57 -18.48 -39.70
C PHE A 40 12.06 -19.51 -38.67
N LEU A 41 12.90 -20.44 -38.23
CA LEU A 41 12.52 -21.42 -37.21
C LEU A 41 12.63 -20.85 -35.78
N SER A 42 13.55 -19.89 -35.53
CA SER A 42 13.68 -19.27 -34.20
C SER A 42 12.63 -18.18 -33.92
N ARG A 43 12.18 -17.43 -34.94
CA ARG A 43 11.14 -16.39 -34.76
C ARG A 43 9.73 -16.94 -34.55
N ARG A 44 9.42 -18.15 -35.01
CA ARG A 44 8.10 -18.77 -34.73
C ARG A 44 8.02 -19.36 -33.32
N LEU A 45 9.14 -19.74 -32.71
CA LEU A 45 9.16 -20.25 -31.34
C LEU A 45 9.07 -19.13 -30.29
N SER A 46 9.58 -17.93 -30.58
CA SER A 46 9.50 -16.76 -29.67
C SER A 46 8.10 -16.14 -29.56
N LEU A 47 7.26 -16.30 -30.58
CA LEU A 47 5.88 -15.77 -30.59
C LEU A 47 4.88 -16.72 -29.90
N LEU A 48 5.22 -17.99 -29.72
CA LEU A 48 4.41 -18.95 -28.96
C LEU A 48 4.61 -18.81 -27.45
N LEU A 49 5.83 -18.49 -26.97
CA LEU A 49 6.08 -18.30 -25.53
C LEU A 49 5.56 -16.96 -24.98
N THR A 50 5.36 -15.94 -25.82
CA THR A 50 4.81 -14.65 -25.37
C THR A 50 3.29 -14.68 -25.17
N GLN A 51 2.58 -15.69 -25.72
CA GLN A 51 1.15 -15.82 -25.53
C GLN A 51 0.76 -16.53 -24.22
N VAL A 52 1.63 -17.39 -23.66
CA VAL A 52 1.34 -18.12 -22.41
C VAL A 52 1.38 -17.18 -21.19
N ASN A 53 2.15 -16.09 -21.25
CA ASN A 53 2.32 -15.20 -20.11
C ASN A 53 1.11 -14.27 -19.86
N ARG A 54 0.24 -14.06 -20.85
CA ARG A 54 -1.02 -13.30 -20.66
C ARG A 54 -2.09 -14.10 -19.92
N ALA A 55 -2.03 -15.43 -19.98
CA ALA A 55 -2.95 -16.30 -19.25
C ALA A 55 -2.59 -16.41 -17.75
N VAL A 56 -1.37 -16.05 -17.32
CA VAL A 56 -0.94 -16.15 -15.90
C VAL A 56 -1.34 -14.93 -15.06
N GLN A 57 -1.80 -13.85 -15.68
CA GLN A 57 -2.50 -12.75 -14.98
C GLN A 57 -4.01 -13.04 -14.86
N GLN A 58 -4.39 -14.30 -14.62
CA GLN A 58 -5.74 -14.58 -14.12
C GLN A 58 -5.81 -13.94 -12.74
N ARG A 59 -6.52 -12.81 -12.63
CA ARG A 59 -6.96 -12.29 -11.34
C ARG A 59 -7.74 -13.41 -10.69
N HIS A 60 -7.17 -14.04 -9.67
CA HIS A 60 -7.80 -15.11 -8.93
C HIS A 60 -9.17 -14.60 -8.44
N PHE A 61 -10.25 -15.03 -9.10
CA PHE A 61 -11.59 -14.65 -8.70
C PHE A 61 -11.85 -15.35 -7.38
N SER A 62 -11.76 -14.58 -6.30
CA SER A 62 -12.08 -15.08 -4.97
C SER A 62 -13.59 -15.26 -4.88
N ILE A 63 -14.04 -16.51 -4.88
CA ILE A 63 -15.45 -16.87 -4.63
C ILE A 63 -15.81 -16.79 -3.14
N THR A 64 -14.83 -16.57 -2.25
CA THR A 64 -15.09 -16.44 -0.82
C THR A 64 -15.80 -15.11 -0.56
N GLY A 65 -16.85 -15.14 0.25
CA GLY A 65 -17.60 -13.94 0.62
C GLY A 65 -16.70 -12.82 1.15
N ALA A 66 -17.04 -11.57 0.84
CA ALA A 66 -16.28 -10.42 1.29
C ALA A 66 -16.20 -10.39 2.83
N CYS A 67 -14.99 -10.53 3.38
CA CYS A 67 -14.76 -10.46 4.82
C CYS A 67 -15.20 -9.08 5.33
N SER A 68 -16.22 -9.06 6.18
CA SER A 68 -16.77 -7.83 6.76
C SER A 68 -16.07 -7.41 8.06
N ALA A 69 -15.12 -8.22 8.55
CA ALA A 69 -14.38 -7.96 9.77
C ALA A 69 -13.16 -7.05 9.54
N ILE A 70 -12.75 -6.33 10.59
CA ILE A 70 -11.54 -5.51 10.54
C ILE A 70 -10.34 -6.39 10.90
N GLN A 71 -9.45 -6.58 9.93
CA GLN A 71 -8.22 -7.35 10.06
C GLN A 71 -7.11 -6.67 9.27
N LYS A 72 -5.94 -7.32 9.15
CA LYS A 72 -4.83 -6.78 8.35
C LYS A 72 -5.29 -6.53 6.90
N LEU A 73 -4.83 -5.43 6.33
CA LEU A 73 -5.12 -4.94 4.98
C LEU A 73 -6.58 -4.48 4.75
N THR A 74 -7.45 -4.53 5.75
CA THR A 74 -8.81 -3.98 5.66
C THR A 74 -8.75 -2.47 5.45
N ARG A 75 -9.50 -1.98 4.45
CA ARG A 75 -9.72 -0.55 4.22
C ARG A 75 -10.74 -0.03 5.24
N VAL A 76 -10.44 1.11 5.83
CA VAL A 76 -11.31 1.72 6.85
C VAL A 76 -11.62 3.17 6.47
N ARG A 77 -12.64 3.73 7.10
CA ARG A 77 -13.00 5.14 7.00
C ARG A 77 -12.64 5.83 8.30
N VAL A 78 -11.79 6.84 8.21
CA VAL A 78 -11.52 7.73 9.34
C VAL A 78 -12.70 8.68 9.49
N VAL A 79 -13.27 8.76 10.69
CA VAL A 79 -14.49 9.55 10.96
C VAL A 79 -14.28 10.76 11.88
N ASP A 80 -13.02 11.03 12.24
CA ASP A 80 -12.64 12.26 12.91
C ASP A 80 -12.38 13.41 11.94
N ASN A 81 -12.32 14.63 12.46
CA ASN A 81 -11.95 15.83 11.71
C ASN A 81 -10.45 16.12 11.71
N SER A 82 -9.59 15.12 11.98
CA SER A 82 -8.14 15.34 11.99
C SER A 82 -7.63 15.73 10.60
N ALA A 83 -6.56 16.52 10.56
CA ALA A 83 -5.94 16.90 9.29
C ALA A 83 -5.50 15.66 8.49
N LEU A 84 -5.04 14.59 9.16
CA LEU A 84 -4.63 13.33 8.53
C LEU A 84 -5.81 12.58 7.91
N GLY A 85 -6.97 12.57 8.57
CA GLY A 85 -8.17 11.87 8.10
C GLY A 85 -8.93 12.59 6.99
N SER A 86 -8.99 13.93 7.03
CA SER A 86 -9.82 14.72 6.11
C SER A 86 -9.19 14.98 4.75
N THR A 87 -7.86 14.92 4.66
CA THR A 87 -7.15 15.32 3.44
C THR A 87 -6.98 14.13 2.50
N PRO A 88 -7.27 14.31 1.19
CA PRO A 88 -7.29 13.21 0.24
C PRO A 88 -5.88 12.64 0.01
N TYR A 89 -5.81 11.34 -0.26
CA TYR A 89 -4.57 10.64 -0.58
C TYR A 89 -4.83 9.54 -1.61
N HIS A 90 -3.84 9.25 -2.46
CA HIS A 90 -3.96 8.28 -3.54
C HIS A 90 -4.15 6.82 -3.06
N ARG A 91 -3.82 6.53 -1.80
CA ARG A 91 -4.05 5.23 -1.14
C ARG A 91 -5.02 5.38 0.02
N PRO A 92 -6.06 4.53 0.12
CA PRO A 92 -6.96 4.55 1.26
C PRO A 92 -6.24 4.07 2.52
N PRO A 93 -6.68 4.50 3.71
CA PRO A 93 -6.10 4.04 4.96
C PRO A 93 -6.40 2.55 5.18
N LYS A 94 -5.37 1.81 5.62
CA LYS A 94 -5.45 0.36 5.81
C LYS A 94 -4.95 -0.04 7.19
N CYS A 95 -5.62 -1.02 7.79
CA CYS A 95 -5.15 -1.64 9.02
C CYS A 95 -3.89 -2.49 8.75
N ILE A 96 -2.86 -2.33 9.56
CA ILE A 96 -1.61 -3.11 9.51
C ILE A 96 -1.58 -4.15 10.63
N HIS A 97 -2.09 -3.78 11.81
CA HIS A 97 -2.05 -4.63 13.00
C HIS A 97 -3.27 -4.39 13.87
N VAL A 98 -3.79 -5.47 14.45
CA VAL A 98 -4.86 -5.42 15.45
C VAL A 98 -4.24 -5.80 16.78
N TYR A 99 -4.43 -4.97 17.81
CA TYR A 99 -3.91 -5.23 19.16
C TYR A 99 -4.78 -6.25 19.90
N ASN A 100 -4.92 -7.44 19.34
CA ASN A 100 -5.66 -8.56 19.90
C ASN A 100 -4.98 -9.88 19.48
N LYS A 101 -5.11 -10.92 20.30
CA LYS A 101 -4.57 -12.27 20.04
C LYS A 101 -5.28 -12.95 18.86
N THR A 102 -6.55 -12.64 18.62
CA THR A 102 -7.36 -13.26 17.56
C THR A 102 -7.03 -12.74 16.15
N GLY A 103 -6.41 -11.56 16.04
CA GLY A 103 -6.18 -10.88 14.76
C GLY A 103 -7.44 -10.26 14.11
N VAL A 104 -8.61 -10.37 14.76
CA VAL A 104 -9.89 -9.81 14.30
C VAL A 104 -10.32 -8.68 15.24
N GLY A 105 -10.44 -7.47 14.70
CA GLY A 105 -10.81 -6.27 15.45
C GLY A 105 -12.31 -6.08 15.57
N LYS A 106 -12.77 -5.83 16.80
CA LYS A 106 -14.16 -5.50 17.14
C LYS A 106 -14.26 -4.03 17.58
N VAL A 107 -15.49 -3.53 17.76
CA VAL A 107 -15.71 -2.20 18.37
C VAL A 107 -15.01 -2.13 19.72
N GLY A 108 -14.23 -1.06 19.94
CA GLY A 108 -13.47 -0.82 21.16
C GLY A 108 -12.05 -1.39 21.15
N ASP A 109 -11.64 -2.07 20.08
CA ASP A 109 -10.27 -2.54 19.93
C ASP A 109 -9.39 -1.46 19.29
N LYS A 110 -8.12 -1.41 19.71
CA LYS A 110 -7.09 -0.55 19.13
C LYS A 110 -6.47 -1.26 17.93
N ILE A 111 -6.17 -0.51 16.88
CA ILE A 111 -5.49 -0.99 15.67
C ILE A 111 -4.37 -0.03 15.26
N LEU A 112 -3.40 -0.54 14.51
CA LEU A 112 -2.38 0.26 13.84
C LEU A 112 -2.79 0.50 12.39
N LEU A 113 -2.86 1.76 12.00
CA LEU A 113 -3.32 2.21 10.71
C LEU A 113 -2.17 2.81 9.89
N ALA A 114 -2.09 2.45 8.62
CA ALA A 114 -1.31 3.20 7.63
C ALA A 114 -2.21 4.27 7.01
N ILE A 115 -1.89 5.55 7.22
CA ILE A 115 -2.56 6.68 6.59
C ILE A 115 -1.51 7.64 6.05
N LYS A 116 -1.60 8.01 4.78
CA LYS A 116 -0.68 8.95 4.12
C LYS A 116 0.82 8.61 4.22
N GLY A 117 1.15 7.33 4.31
CA GLY A 117 2.54 6.88 4.49
C GLY A 117 3.03 6.93 5.94
N GLU A 118 2.20 7.38 6.88
CA GLU A 118 2.47 7.36 8.31
C GLU A 118 1.77 6.18 9.00
N LYS A 119 2.37 5.75 10.12
CA LYS A 119 1.76 4.81 11.08
C LYS A 119 1.08 5.62 12.19
N LYS A 120 -0.20 5.38 12.42
CA LYS A 120 -0.97 5.97 13.52
C LYS A 120 -1.84 4.91 14.20
N LYS A 121 -2.04 5.03 15.51
CA LYS A 121 -3.01 4.17 16.19
C LYS A 121 -4.42 4.67 15.90
N ALA A 122 -5.39 3.77 15.93
CA ALA A 122 -6.79 4.08 15.76
C ALA A 122 -7.66 3.20 16.65
N LEU A 123 -8.81 3.72 17.05
CA LEU A 123 -9.86 3.01 17.75
C LEU A 123 -10.96 2.61 16.77
N ILE A 124 -11.40 1.36 16.81
CA ILE A 124 -12.57 0.91 16.06
C ILE A 124 -13.83 1.41 16.75
N VAL A 125 -14.61 2.26 16.08
CA VAL A 125 -15.89 2.76 16.58
C VAL A 125 -17.10 2.10 15.91
N GLY A 126 -16.92 1.52 14.73
CA GLY A 126 -17.99 0.79 14.04
C GLY A 126 -17.44 -0.16 12.99
N HIS A 127 -18.12 -1.27 12.76
CA HIS A 127 -17.75 -2.25 11.75
C HIS A 127 -18.96 -2.84 11.05
N ARG A 128 -18.72 -3.39 9.85
CA ARG A 128 -19.76 -4.00 9.02
C ARG A 128 -20.16 -5.42 9.44
N MET A 129 -19.28 -6.13 10.15
CA MET A 129 -19.61 -7.48 10.62
C MET A 129 -20.81 -7.42 11.59
N PRO A 130 -21.76 -8.37 11.50
CA PRO A 130 -22.83 -8.47 12.48
C PRO A 130 -22.24 -8.76 13.87
N GLY A 131 -22.65 -7.97 14.85
CA GLY A 131 -22.26 -8.14 16.25
C GLY A 131 -23.26 -8.97 17.05
N PRO A 132 -23.09 -9.02 18.38
CA PRO A 132 -24.08 -9.57 19.30
C PRO A 132 -25.45 -8.90 19.15
N CYS A 133 -26.50 -9.55 19.67
CA CYS A 133 -27.82 -8.95 19.76
C CYS A 133 -27.77 -7.58 20.46
N MET A 134 -28.64 -6.65 20.06
CA MET A 134 -28.73 -5.30 20.62
C MET A 134 -27.46 -4.44 20.41
N THR A 135 -26.65 -4.74 19.38
CA THR A 135 -25.51 -3.90 19.00
C THR A 135 -25.72 -3.29 17.62
N PRO A 136 -25.42 -2.00 17.41
CA PRO A 136 -25.62 -1.36 16.13
C PRO A 136 -24.64 -1.92 15.10
N ARG A 137 -25.15 -2.19 13.90
CA ARG A 137 -24.35 -2.56 12.73
C ARG A 137 -24.19 -1.34 11.81
N PHE A 138 -22.97 -1.04 11.41
CA PHE A 138 -22.68 0.06 10.51
C PHE A 138 -22.43 -0.46 9.09
N ASP A 139 -22.72 0.35 8.06
CA ASP A 139 -22.41 -0.02 6.68
C ASP A 139 -20.91 0.09 6.37
N SER A 140 -20.22 1.02 7.03
CA SER A 140 -18.80 1.28 6.87
C SER A 140 -17.98 0.91 8.11
N ASN A 141 -16.74 0.49 7.88
CA ASN A 141 -15.76 0.29 8.94
C ASN A 141 -15.22 1.65 9.39
N ASN A 142 -15.71 2.13 10.52
CA ASN A 142 -15.45 3.47 11.04
C ASN A 142 -14.38 3.42 12.13
N VAL A 143 -13.37 4.28 12.02
CA VAL A 143 -12.26 4.38 12.97
C VAL A 143 -11.96 5.82 13.34
N VAL A 144 -11.48 6.03 14.55
CA VAL A 144 -11.02 7.32 15.07
C VAL A 144 -9.53 7.23 15.33
N LEU A 145 -8.75 8.22 14.90
CA LEU A 145 -7.32 8.25 15.16
C LEU A 145 -7.05 8.58 16.63
N ILE A 146 -6.14 7.82 17.22
CA ILE A 146 -5.70 8.01 18.59
C ILE A 146 -4.18 8.09 18.63
N GLU A 147 -3.67 8.85 19.59
CA GLU A 147 -2.27 8.89 19.92
C GLU A 147 -1.87 7.68 20.78
N ASP A 148 -0.57 7.52 21.01
CA ASP A 148 -0.06 6.47 21.90
C ASP A 148 -0.55 6.63 23.35
N ASN A 149 -0.86 7.86 23.75
CA ASN A 149 -1.41 8.22 25.06
C ASN A 149 -2.92 7.93 25.20
N GLY A 150 -3.58 7.47 24.13
CA GLY A 150 -5.03 7.25 24.12
C GLY A 150 -5.89 8.50 23.88
N ASN A 151 -5.26 9.66 23.69
CA ASN A 151 -5.96 10.89 23.30
C ASN A 151 -6.44 10.80 21.84
N PRO A 152 -7.64 11.30 21.50
CA PRO A 152 -8.06 11.43 20.12
C PRO A 152 -7.19 12.47 19.40
N THR A 153 -6.80 12.19 18.16
CA THR A 153 -6.07 13.15 17.31
C THR A 153 -7.01 14.23 16.74
N GLY A 154 -8.28 13.87 16.52
CA GLY A 154 -9.31 14.82 16.09
C GLY A 154 -10.05 15.45 17.28
N THR A 155 -10.71 16.58 17.01
CA THR A 155 -11.46 17.35 18.01
C THR A 155 -12.96 17.08 17.98
N ARG A 156 -13.51 16.53 16.88
CA ARG A 156 -14.96 16.35 16.70
C ARG A 156 -15.25 15.08 15.89
N ILE A 157 -16.19 14.27 16.38
CA ILE A 157 -16.66 13.08 15.67
C ILE A 157 -18.14 13.27 15.33
N LYS A 158 -18.44 13.43 14.02
CA LYS A 158 -19.81 13.63 13.51
C LYS A 158 -20.61 12.34 13.43
N THR A 159 -19.94 11.22 13.16
CA THR A 159 -20.62 9.93 12.99
C THR A 159 -21.10 9.39 14.33
N PRO A 160 -22.25 8.70 14.37
CA PRO A 160 -22.75 8.09 15.60
C PRO A 160 -21.78 7.05 16.15
N ILE A 161 -21.60 7.05 17.47
CA ILE A 161 -20.72 6.12 18.19
C ILE A 161 -21.57 5.17 19.04
N PRO A 162 -21.28 3.86 19.04
CA PRO A 162 -22.05 2.89 19.81
C PRO A 162 -21.91 3.08 21.33
N LEU A 163 -23.01 2.97 22.07
CA LEU A 163 -23.06 3.10 23.52
C LEU A 163 -22.19 2.06 24.26
N ILE A 164 -21.91 0.93 23.61
CA ILE A 164 -21.05 -0.15 24.14
C ILE A 164 -19.68 0.38 24.57
N LEU A 165 -19.17 1.44 23.90
CA LEU A 165 -17.89 2.06 24.24
C LEU A 165 -17.92 2.79 25.60
N ARG A 166 -19.08 3.21 26.09
CA ARG A 166 -19.21 3.81 27.44
C ARG A 166 -18.92 2.82 28.56
N LYS A 167 -19.06 1.52 28.35
CA LYS A 167 -18.66 0.52 29.37
C LYS A 167 -17.16 0.57 29.69
N ARG A 168 -16.35 1.16 28.80
CA ARG A 168 -14.90 1.33 28.92
C ARG A 168 -14.52 2.80 29.08
N GLU A 169 -15.35 3.57 29.80
CA GLU A 169 -15.23 5.02 29.90
C GLU A 169 -13.83 5.48 30.34
N GLY A 170 -13.12 4.73 31.20
CA GLY A 170 -11.79 5.12 31.66
C GLY A 170 -10.72 5.19 30.55
N GLU A 171 -10.73 4.29 29.57
CA GLU A 171 -9.70 4.29 28.50
C GLU A 171 -10.01 5.28 27.37
N PHE A 172 -11.29 5.56 27.15
CA PHE A 172 -11.76 6.31 25.99
C PHE A 172 -12.57 7.55 26.37
N SER A 173 -12.45 8.06 27.61
CA SER A 173 -13.25 9.18 28.12
C SER A 173 -13.18 10.39 27.18
N LYS A 174 -11.95 10.73 26.74
CA LYS A 174 -11.70 11.87 25.84
C LYS A 174 -12.31 11.68 24.46
N VAL A 175 -12.34 10.44 23.95
CA VAL A 175 -12.98 10.11 22.67
C VAL A 175 -14.51 10.21 22.78
N LEU A 176 -15.07 9.77 23.90
CA LEU A 176 -16.51 9.84 24.15
C LEU A 176 -16.97 11.29 24.38
N ALA A 177 -16.14 12.14 25.00
CA ALA A 177 -16.44 13.54 25.24
C ALA A 177 -16.57 14.38 23.96
N ILE A 178 -15.85 14.02 22.89
CA ILE A 178 -15.91 14.72 21.59
C ILE A 178 -16.97 14.16 20.64
N ALA A 179 -17.69 13.11 21.05
CA ALA A 179 -18.71 12.46 20.26
C ALA A 179 -20.04 13.22 20.35
N GLN A 180 -20.71 13.41 19.21
CA GLN A 180 -21.95 14.20 19.17
C GLN A 180 -23.21 13.37 19.29
N HIS A 181 -23.20 12.16 18.73
CA HIS A 181 -24.36 11.28 18.65
C HIS A 181 -23.96 9.89 19.13
N LEU A 182 -24.79 9.30 19.99
CA LEU A 182 -24.61 7.96 20.53
C LEU A 182 -25.79 7.08 20.13
N VAL A 183 -25.50 5.82 19.76
CA VAL A 183 -26.47 4.84 19.26
C VAL A 183 -26.29 3.50 19.97
#